data_AF-A0A966QIG5-F1
#
_entry.id   AF-A0A966QIG5-F1
#
_cell.length_a   1.000
_cell.length_b   1.000
_cell.length_c   1.000
_cell.angle_alpha   90.00
_cell.angle_beta   90.00
_cell.angle_gamma   90.00
#
_symmetry.space_group_name_H-M   'P 1'
#
loop_
_entity.id
_entity.type
_entity.pdbx_description
1 polymer ?
#
loop_
_entity_poly.entity_id
_entity_poly.type
_entity_poly.pdbx_seq_one_letter_code
_entity_poly.pdbx_strand_id
1 'polypeptide(L)'
;MEAMWMRFNPLHVELKRRIDAGEFGRVTSIDSDFSFDAGRNPSHRLFDPTKGGGALLDVGIYPITLAWWFIGAPESWSAHGTIGPTGVDEQATIDMTWNDGRFAHLTCGSTKEGTTASTITCESAVIVIPTRSHASNVAEIRTSSGIEHVTCDEPGLHHQVREVHRCISNGVTESPRMSHRDSHAISTFMDSVLAVLHRR
;
A
#
# COMPACT_ATOMS: atom_id res chain seq x y z
N MET A 1 1.59 -13.95 -11.28
CA MET A 1 1.19 -13.27 -10.03
C MET A 1 2.41 -12.57 -9.43
N GLU A 2 2.34 -11.25 -9.25
CA GLU A 2 3.35 -10.50 -8.48
C GLU A 2 3.33 -10.88 -7.00
N ALA A 3 4.49 -10.91 -6.36
CA ALA A 3 4.66 -11.31 -4.96
C ALA A 3 4.31 -10.18 -3.97
N MET A 4 3.13 -9.57 -4.14
CA MET A 4 2.63 -8.51 -3.26
C MET A 4 1.96 -9.12 -2.02
N TRP A 5 2.76 -9.64 -1.10
CA TRP A 5 2.32 -10.43 0.05
C TRP A 5 1.23 -9.77 0.94
N MET A 6 1.21 -8.43 1.04
CA MET A 6 0.17 -7.67 1.76
C MET A 6 -1.25 -7.99 1.25
N ARG A 7 -1.42 -8.29 -0.06
CA ARG A 7 -2.71 -8.68 -0.67
C ARG A 7 -3.22 -10.05 -0.20
N PHE A 8 -2.39 -10.78 0.53
CA PHE A 8 -2.69 -12.09 1.10
C PHE A 8 -2.58 -12.11 2.62
N ASN A 9 -2.25 -10.98 3.25
CA ASN A 9 -2.25 -10.84 4.70
C ASN A 9 -3.69 -11.01 5.22
N PRO A 10 -3.94 -11.91 6.19
CA PRO A 10 -5.27 -12.18 6.75
C PRO A 10 -6.04 -10.93 7.17
N LEU A 11 -5.38 -9.97 7.83
CA LEU A 11 -6.02 -8.73 8.26
C LEU A 11 -6.55 -7.93 7.07
N HIS A 12 -5.70 -7.67 6.08
CA HIS A 12 -6.09 -6.86 4.91
C HIS A 12 -7.17 -7.55 4.08
N VAL A 13 -7.10 -8.88 3.96
CA VAL A 13 -8.13 -9.68 3.29
C VAL A 13 -9.47 -9.57 4.02
N GLU A 14 -9.47 -9.65 5.36
CA GLU A 14 -10.69 -9.53 6.15
C GLU A 14 -11.30 -8.12 6.09
N LEU A 15 -10.47 -7.09 6.24
CA LEU A 15 -10.91 -5.70 6.10
C LEU A 15 -11.52 -5.44 4.71
N LYS A 16 -10.87 -5.93 3.64
CA LYS A 16 -11.40 -5.82 2.29
C LYS A 16 -12.73 -6.54 2.14
N ARG A 17 -12.86 -7.76 2.70
CA ARG A 17 -14.11 -8.54 2.68
C ARG A 17 -15.26 -7.80 3.36
N ARG A 18 -15.02 -7.21 4.54
CA ARG A 18 -16.03 -6.45 5.29
C ARG A 18 -16.48 -5.19 4.56
N ILE A 19 -15.53 -4.45 3.98
CA ILE A 19 -15.83 -3.26 3.16
C ILE A 19 -16.62 -3.64 1.91
N ASP A 20 -16.21 -4.70 1.19
CA ASP A 20 -16.92 -5.17 0.00
C ASP A 20 -18.33 -5.69 0.30
N ALA A 21 -18.55 -6.19 1.52
CA ALA A 21 -19.86 -6.56 2.02
C ALA A 21 -20.75 -5.36 2.39
N GLY A 22 -20.23 -4.13 2.30
CA GLY A 22 -20.95 -2.89 2.59
C GLY A 22 -21.05 -2.57 4.08
N GLU A 23 -20.30 -3.25 4.94
CA GLU A 23 -20.43 -3.12 6.39
C GLU A 23 -20.19 -1.70 6.91
N PHE A 24 -19.27 -0.97 6.27
CA PHE A 24 -18.86 0.38 6.68
C PHE A 24 -19.28 1.48 5.70
N GLY A 25 -20.13 1.13 4.73
CA GLY A 25 -20.35 1.94 3.55
C GLY A 25 -19.09 2.03 2.67
N ARG A 26 -19.01 3.07 1.85
CA ARG A 26 -17.87 3.26 0.94
C ARG A 26 -16.66 3.82 1.67
N VAL A 27 -15.47 3.47 1.20
CA VAL A 27 -14.22 4.15 1.59
C VAL A 27 -14.28 5.59 1.08
N THR A 28 -14.02 6.55 1.96
CA THR A 28 -14.01 8.00 1.66
C THR A 28 -12.59 8.56 1.59
N SER A 29 -11.69 8.11 2.47
CA SER A 29 -10.29 8.47 2.41
C SER A 29 -9.34 7.39 2.91
N ILE A 30 -8.09 7.43 2.43
CA ILE A 30 -7.00 6.61 2.95
C ILE A 30 -5.79 7.50 3.26
N ASP A 31 -5.28 7.40 4.47
CA ASP A 31 -4.00 8.00 4.87
C ASP A 31 -3.04 6.85 5.19
N SER A 32 -1.91 6.76 4.49
CA SER A 32 -0.98 5.65 4.69
C SER A 32 0.47 6.07 4.56
N ASP A 33 1.27 5.71 5.56
CA ASP A 33 2.70 5.95 5.57
C ASP A 33 3.47 4.63 5.58
N PHE A 34 4.57 4.60 4.84
CA PHE A 34 5.65 3.65 5.06
C PHE A 34 6.99 4.37 4.96
N SER A 35 7.39 4.98 6.07
CA SER A 35 8.70 5.61 6.21
C SER A 35 9.49 5.03 7.39
N PHE A 36 10.78 4.81 7.18
CA PHE A 36 11.73 4.34 8.18
C PHE A 36 13.12 4.95 7.93
N ASP A 37 13.99 4.97 8.95
CA ASP A 37 15.39 5.37 8.76
C ASP A 37 16.26 4.14 8.48
N ALA A 38 16.65 3.96 7.21
CA ALA A 38 17.55 2.90 6.79
C ALA A 38 19.04 3.22 7.05
N GLY A 39 19.34 4.40 7.60
CA GLY A 39 20.66 5.01 7.56
C GLY A 39 21.04 5.46 6.14
N ARG A 40 22.06 6.30 6.01
CA ARG A 40 22.47 6.89 4.71
C ARG A 40 23.71 6.24 4.12
N ASN A 41 23.79 4.91 4.13
CA ASN A 41 24.90 4.20 3.47
C ASN A 41 24.67 4.14 1.95
N PRO A 42 25.44 4.86 1.10
CA PRO A 42 25.20 4.90 -0.34
C PRO A 42 25.37 3.55 -1.05
N SER A 43 26.06 2.60 -0.44
CA SER A 43 26.22 1.24 -0.97
C SER A 43 25.04 0.31 -0.68
N HIS A 44 24.12 0.73 0.20
CA HIS A 44 22.94 -0.04 0.54
C HIS A 44 21.96 -0.04 -0.65
N ARG A 45 21.29 -1.18 -0.89
CA ARG A 45 20.41 -1.39 -2.06
C ARG A 45 19.34 -0.31 -2.26
N LEU A 46 18.89 0.31 -1.16
CA LEU A 46 17.88 1.38 -1.18
C LEU A 46 18.37 2.66 -1.84
N PHE A 47 19.68 2.91 -1.83
CA PHE A 47 20.28 4.12 -2.38
C PHE A 47 21.02 3.86 -3.70
N ASP A 48 20.97 2.63 -4.21
CA ASP A 48 21.68 2.22 -5.42
C ASP A 48 20.70 2.20 -6.63
N PRO A 49 20.77 3.19 -7.53
CA PRO A 49 19.86 3.27 -8.68
C PRO A 49 20.01 2.06 -9.62
N THR A 50 21.18 1.41 -9.67
CA THR A 50 21.41 0.24 -10.54
C THR A 50 20.69 -1.02 -10.06
N LYS A 51 20.22 -1.01 -8.81
CA LYS A 51 19.46 -2.10 -8.19
C LYS A 51 17.96 -1.79 -8.08
N GLY A 52 17.48 -0.70 -8.69
CA GLY A 52 16.11 -0.22 -8.49
C GLY A 52 15.88 0.35 -7.09
N GLY A 53 16.90 1.01 -6.52
CA GLY A 53 16.77 1.75 -5.27
C GLY A 53 15.77 2.91 -5.36
N GLY A 54 15.42 3.47 -4.21
CA GLY A 54 14.38 4.49 -4.07
C GLY A 54 13.32 4.08 -3.05
N ALA A 55 12.86 5.03 -2.25
CA ALA A 55 11.81 4.80 -1.25
C ALA A 55 10.49 4.38 -1.91
N LEU A 56 10.15 4.96 -3.05
CA LEU A 56 8.92 4.65 -3.79
C LEU A 56 8.88 3.18 -4.23
N LEU A 57 9.96 2.68 -4.84
CA LEU A 57 10.04 1.32 -5.34
C LEU A 57 10.11 0.28 -4.21
N ASP A 58 10.79 0.60 -3.09
CA ASP A 58 10.95 -0.34 -1.98
C ASP A 58 9.73 -0.38 -1.05
N VAL A 59 9.26 0.79 -0.61
CA VAL A 59 8.21 0.89 0.42
C VAL A 59 6.98 1.69 -0.02
N GLY A 60 7.08 2.59 -0.99
CA GLY A 60 5.93 3.30 -1.55
C GLY A 60 4.91 2.42 -2.25
N ILE A 61 5.33 1.25 -2.74
CA ILE A 61 4.44 0.23 -3.31
C ILE A 61 3.31 -0.19 -2.35
N TYR A 62 3.56 -0.24 -1.04
CA TYR A 62 2.57 -0.70 -0.06
C TYR A 62 1.40 0.28 0.13
N PRO A 63 1.61 1.56 0.48
CA PRO A 63 0.51 2.52 0.58
C PRO A 63 -0.23 2.69 -0.77
N ILE A 64 0.49 2.66 -1.91
CA ILE A 64 -0.13 2.68 -3.24
C ILE A 64 -1.04 1.48 -3.44
N THR A 65 -0.54 0.27 -3.16
CA THR A 65 -1.32 -0.96 -3.28
C THR A 65 -2.55 -0.96 -2.37
N LEU A 66 -2.43 -0.40 -1.15
CA LEU A 66 -3.55 -0.29 -0.22
C LEU A 66 -4.65 0.60 -0.82
N ALA A 67 -4.31 1.83 -1.25
CA ALA A 67 -5.29 2.73 -1.86
C ALA A 67 -5.92 2.12 -3.12
N TRP A 68 -5.08 1.54 -3.98
CA TRP A 68 -5.52 0.91 -5.23
C TRP A 68 -6.47 -0.25 -4.99
N TRP A 69 -6.19 -1.07 -3.99
CA TRP A 69 -7.01 -2.24 -3.70
C TRP A 69 -8.37 -1.86 -3.10
N PHE A 70 -8.41 -0.87 -2.20
CA PHE A 70 -9.62 -0.52 -1.47
C PHE A 70 -10.53 0.47 -2.21
N ILE A 71 -9.97 1.33 -3.06
CA ILE A 71 -10.74 2.36 -3.79
C ILE A 71 -10.77 2.09 -5.29
N GLY A 72 -9.65 1.66 -5.88
CA GLY A 72 -9.47 1.43 -7.31
C GLY A 72 -8.37 2.30 -7.90
N ALA A 73 -8.30 2.39 -9.24
CA ALA A 73 -7.41 3.32 -9.90
C ALA A 73 -7.92 4.77 -9.72
N PRO A 74 -7.05 5.76 -9.42
CA PRO A 74 -7.46 7.15 -9.27
C PRO A 74 -7.68 7.85 -10.61
N GLU A 75 -8.59 8.83 -10.65
CA GLU A 75 -8.80 9.70 -11.81
C GLU A 75 -7.73 10.78 -11.92
N SER A 76 -7.22 11.29 -10.80
CA SER A 76 -6.10 12.23 -10.82
C SER A 76 -5.18 12.07 -9.62
N TRP A 77 -3.92 12.47 -9.78
CA TRP A 77 -2.92 12.37 -8.73
C TRP A 77 -1.86 13.46 -8.85
N SER A 78 -1.16 13.72 -7.75
CA SER A 78 0.04 14.55 -7.72
C SER A 78 1.08 13.96 -6.80
N ALA A 79 2.36 14.25 -7.04
CA ALA A 79 3.45 13.78 -6.19
C ALA A 79 4.52 14.85 -5.98
N HIS A 80 5.15 14.79 -4.82
CA HIS A 80 6.30 15.59 -4.45
C HIS A 80 7.22 14.77 -3.56
N GLY A 81 8.51 15.10 -3.55
CA GLY A 81 9.48 14.31 -2.82
C GLY A 81 10.87 14.91 -2.86
N THR A 82 11.81 14.20 -2.26
CA THR A 82 13.24 14.56 -2.21
C THR A 82 14.04 13.50 -2.93
N ILE A 83 14.84 13.92 -3.93
CA ILE A 83 15.85 13.06 -4.55
C ILE A 83 17.15 13.17 -3.75
N GLY A 84 17.70 12.03 -3.35
CA GLY A 84 18.94 11.94 -2.60
C GLY A 84 20.19 12.14 -3.47
N PRO A 85 21.37 12.24 -2.84
CA PRO A 85 22.64 12.45 -3.55
C PRO A 85 23.02 11.35 -4.54
N THR A 86 22.49 10.14 -4.38
CA THR A 86 22.72 9.01 -5.29
C THR A 86 21.79 9.01 -6.50
N GLY A 87 20.85 9.96 -6.57
CA GLY A 87 19.90 10.08 -7.67
C GLY A 87 18.68 9.17 -7.56
N VAL A 88 18.39 8.59 -6.39
CA VAL A 88 17.10 7.92 -6.12
C VAL A 88 16.24 8.79 -5.21
N ASP A 89 14.92 8.56 -5.20
CA ASP A 89 14.03 9.21 -4.25
C ASP A 89 14.25 8.69 -2.81
N GLU A 90 14.42 9.60 -1.85
CA GLU A 90 14.56 9.28 -0.43
C GLU A 90 13.24 9.44 0.33
N GLN A 91 12.37 10.32 -0.15
CA GLN A 91 11.05 10.61 0.41
C GLN A 91 10.10 10.96 -0.73
N ALA A 92 8.87 10.47 -0.67
CA ALA A 92 7.80 10.87 -1.57
C ALA A 92 6.46 10.93 -0.84
N THR A 93 5.64 11.88 -1.25
CA THR A 93 4.24 12.04 -0.88
C THR A 93 3.41 12.06 -2.16
N ILE A 94 2.30 11.33 -2.16
CA ILE A 94 1.43 11.13 -3.30
C ILE A 94 -0.01 11.38 -2.85
N ASP A 95 -0.69 12.29 -3.53
CA ASP A 95 -2.12 12.52 -3.35
C ASP A 95 -2.85 11.91 -4.54
N MET A 96 -3.85 11.08 -4.27
CA MET A 96 -4.74 10.47 -5.26
C MET A 96 -6.16 10.96 -5.03
N THR A 97 -6.93 11.17 -6.10
CA THR A 97 -8.31 11.66 -6.02
C THR A 97 -9.22 10.94 -7.02
N TRP A 98 -10.48 10.83 -6.64
CA TRP A 98 -11.56 10.28 -7.46
C TRP A 98 -12.65 11.33 -7.69
N ASN A 99 -13.38 11.22 -8.82
CA ASN A 99 -14.38 12.21 -9.21
C ASN A 99 -15.57 12.32 -8.24
N ASP A 100 -15.79 11.28 -7.44
CA ASP A 100 -16.86 11.22 -6.43
C ASP A 100 -16.41 11.73 -5.05
N GLY A 101 -15.27 12.43 -4.99
CA GLY A 101 -14.77 13.12 -3.80
C GLY A 101 -13.93 12.25 -2.86
N ARG A 102 -13.70 10.98 -3.18
CA ARG A 102 -12.75 10.15 -2.43
C ARG A 102 -11.32 10.62 -2.70
N PHE A 103 -10.43 10.43 -1.73
CA PHE A 103 -9.02 10.77 -1.88
C PHE A 103 -8.10 9.84 -1.06
N ALA A 104 -6.82 9.81 -1.39
CA ALA A 104 -5.83 9.13 -0.58
C ALA A 104 -4.55 9.96 -0.48
N HIS A 105 -3.99 10.03 0.72
CA HIS A 105 -2.72 10.68 1.01
C HIS A 105 -1.71 9.61 1.43
N LEU A 106 -0.66 9.47 0.63
CA LEU A 106 0.32 8.40 0.77
C LEU A 106 1.71 8.99 0.98
N THR A 107 2.45 8.47 1.94
CA THR A 107 3.83 8.87 2.20
C THR A 107 4.74 7.65 2.24
N CYS A 108 5.95 7.79 1.72
CA CYS A 108 7.00 6.79 1.86
C CYS A 108 8.38 7.44 1.99
N GLY A 109 9.29 6.76 2.69
CA GLY A 109 10.63 7.29 2.92
C GLY A 109 11.61 6.28 3.48
N SER A 110 12.90 6.50 3.23
CA SER A 110 13.99 5.61 3.67
C SER A 110 15.03 6.30 4.56
N THR A 111 14.82 7.58 4.89
CA THR A 111 15.79 8.40 5.63
C THR A 111 15.26 9.05 6.90
N LYS A 112 13.99 8.80 7.26
CA LYS A 112 13.35 9.28 8.49
C LYS A 112 12.30 8.30 8.95
N GLU A 113 12.19 8.15 10.26
CA GLU A 113 11.07 7.42 10.87
C GLU A 113 9.74 8.13 10.57
N GLY A 114 8.75 7.35 10.12
CA GLY A 114 7.36 7.77 10.00
C GLY A 114 6.46 7.00 10.97
N THR A 115 5.15 7.12 10.79
CA THR A 115 4.18 6.37 11.59
C THR A 115 4.13 4.90 11.17
N THR A 116 4.45 4.63 9.90
CA THR A 116 4.34 3.32 9.24
C THR A 116 2.94 2.69 9.39
N ALA A 117 1.95 3.55 9.62
CA ALA A 117 0.57 3.19 9.94
C ALA A 117 -0.36 3.56 8.78
N SER A 118 -1.56 2.97 8.78
CA SER A 118 -2.58 3.25 7.77
C SER A 118 -3.92 3.49 8.43
N THR A 119 -4.66 4.49 7.94
CA THR A 119 -6.04 4.77 8.32
C THR A 119 -6.92 4.70 7.08
N ILE A 120 -7.99 3.92 7.15
CA ILE A 120 -9.01 3.80 6.10
C ILE A 120 -10.30 4.38 6.67
N THR A 121 -10.72 5.54 6.16
CA THR A 121 -11.98 6.18 6.53
C THR A 121 -13.06 5.70 5.58
N CYS A 122 -14.17 5.23 6.15
CA CYS A 122 -15.38 4.84 5.46
C CYS A 122 -16.55 5.74 5.89
N GLU A 123 -17.70 5.63 5.23
CA GLU A 123 -18.89 6.43 5.54
C GLU A 123 -19.38 6.25 6.99
N SER A 124 -19.27 5.05 7.57
CA SER A 124 -19.71 4.76 8.94
C SER A 124 -18.64 4.23 9.88
N ALA A 125 -17.38 4.14 9.43
CA ALA A 125 -16.27 3.64 10.25
C ALA A 125 -14.92 4.30 9.94
N VAL A 126 -14.02 4.29 10.93
CA VAL A 126 -12.59 4.59 10.75
C VAL A 126 -11.80 3.35 11.16
N ILE A 127 -11.03 2.79 10.23
CA ILE A 127 -10.19 1.62 10.46
C ILE A 127 -8.75 2.09 10.60
N VAL A 128 -8.15 1.83 11.76
CA VAL A 128 -6.76 2.19 12.07
C VAL A 128 -5.92 0.92 12.13
N ILE A 129 -4.96 0.82 11.23
CA ILE A 129 -3.94 -0.22 11.21
C ILE A 129 -2.65 0.40 11.77
N PRO A 130 -2.10 -0.13 12.88
CA PRO A 130 -0.95 0.47 13.54
C PRO A 130 0.33 0.33 12.71
N THR A 131 1.45 0.80 13.27
CA THR A 131 2.78 0.73 12.66
C THR A 131 3.11 -0.65 12.08
N ARG A 132 3.89 -0.65 10.99
CA ARG A 132 4.11 -1.79 10.09
C ARG A 132 2.80 -2.29 9.49
N SER A 133 1.94 -1.37 9.05
CA SER A 133 0.60 -1.67 8.56
C SER A 133 0.58 -2.73 7.45
N HIS A 134 1.55 -2.70 6.54
CA HIS A 134 1.74 -3.69 5.47
C HIS A 134 1.84 -5.15 5.96
N ALA A 135 2.28 -5.35 7.20
CA ALA A 135 2.48 -6.63 7.85
C ALA A 135 1.74 -6.74 9.19
N SER A 136 0.77 -5.86 9.49
CA SER A 136 -0.02 -5.97 10.72
C SER A 136 -1.00 -7.14 10.65
N ASN A 137 -1.29 -7.77 11.78
CA ASN A 137 -2.44 -8.68 11.97
C ASN A 137 -3.53 -8.09 12.87
N VAL A 138 -3.38 -6.84 13.31
CA VAL A 138 -4.36 -6.15 14.15
C VAL A 138 -4.84 -4.85 13.52
N ALA A 139 -6.10 -4.49 13.79
CA ALA A 139 -6.67 -3.18 13.48
C ALA A 139 -7.68 -2.76 14.56
N GLU A 140 -7.86 -1.46 14.71
CA GLU A 140 -8.93 -0.87 15.50
C GLU A 140 -9.99 -0.29 14.56
N ILE A 141 -11.25 -0.66 14.74
CA ILE A 141 -12.38 -0.16 13.95
C ILE A 141 -13.27 0.68 14.85
N ARG A 142 -13.35 1.98 14.54
CA ARG A 142 -14.16 2.96 15.26
C ARG A 142 -15.44 3.23 14.50
N THR A 143 -16.58 3.05 15.15
CA THR A 143 -17.92 3.34 14.61
C THR A 143 -18.71 4.20 15.59
N SER A 144 -19.91 4.65 15.20
CA SER A 144 -20.83 5.31 16.13
C SER A 144 -21.29 4.42 17.29
N SER A 145 -21.18 3.09 17.13
CA SER A 145 -21.58 2.11 18.15
C SER A 145 -20.45 1.75 19.12
N GLY A 146 -19.22 2.21 18.86
CA GLY A 146 -18.06 1.96 19.71
C GLY A 146 -16.82 1.54 18.93
N ILE A 147 -15.87 0.94 19.65
CA ILE A 147 -14.57 0.51 19.13
C ILE A 147 -14.50 -1.02 19.14
N GLU A 148 -14.20 -1.62 17.99
CA GLU A 148 -13.88 -3.02 17.82
C GLU A 148 -12.38 -3.19 17.60
N HIS A 149 -11.78 -4.18 18.25
CA HIS A 149 -10.39 -4.58 17.98
C HIS A 149 -10.40 -5.89 17.19
N VAL A 150 -9.86 -5.85 15.98
CA VAL A 150 -9.73 -7.01 15.11
C VAL A 150 -8.32 -7.56 15.24
N THR A 151 -8.23 -8.88 15.44
CA THR A 151 -6.98 -9.64 15.38
C THR A 151 -7.19 -10.82 14.44
N CYS A 152 -6.31 -10.96 13.46
CA CYS A 152 -6.29 -12.08 12.52
C CYS A 152 -5.04 -12.94 12.71
N ASP A 153 -4.94 -14.01 11.93
CA ASP A 153 -3.75 -14.85 11.86
C ASP A 153 -2.50 -14.01 11.54
N GLU A 154 -1.35 -14.48 12.05
CA GLU A 154 -0.06 -13.82 11.83
C GLU A 154 0.23 -13.62 10.34
N PRO A 155 0.85 -12.47 9.98
CA PRO A 155 1.27 -12.20 8.63
C PRO A 155 2.32 -13.22 8.18
N GLY A 156 2.50 -13.39 6.87
CA GLY A 156 3.58 -14.20 6.37
C GLY A 156 3.47 -14.57 4.91
N LEU A 157 4.62 -14.88 4.31
CA LEU A 157 4.72 -15.28 2.90
C LEU A 157 3.98 -16.60 2.60
N HIS A 158 3.70 -17.41 3.62
CA HIS A 158 3.00 -18.67 3.44
C HIS A 158 1.56 -18.47 2.90
N HIS A 159 0.92 -17.33 3.18
CA HIS A 159 -0.41 -17.00 2.63
C HIS A 159 -0.39 -16.79 1.12
N GLN A 160 0.60 -16.06 0.59
CA GLN A 160 0.77 -15.91 -0.86
C GLN A 160 1.18 -17.23 -1.53
N VAL A 161 1.97 -18.06 -0.86
CA VAL A 161 2.36 -19.39 -1.39
C VAL A 161 1.13 -20.30 -1.50
N ARG A 162 0.24 -20.29 -0.50
CA ARG A 162 -1.05 -21.01 -0.57
C ARG A 162 -1.90 -20.54 -1.74
N GLU A 163 -1.94 -19.24 -2.02
CA GLU A 163 -2.66 -18.72 -3.18
C GLU A 163 -2.06 -19.21 -4.50
N VAL A 164 -0.73 -19.17 -4.65
CA VAL A 164 -0.06 -19.70 -5.85
C VAL A 164 -0.42 -21.18 -6.04
N HIS A 165 -0.33 -21.97 -4.98
CA HIS A 165 -0.70 -23.39 -5.02
C HIS A 165 -2.16 -23.58 -5.44
N ARG A 166 -3.09 -22.78 -4.87
CA ARG A 166 -4.51 -22.80 -5.25
C ARG A 166 -4.69 -22.45 -6.73
N CYS A 167 -3.99 -21.44 -7.24
CA CYS A 167 -4.10 -21.02 -8.64
C CYS A 167 -3.65 -22.15 -9.58
N ILE A 168 -2.46 -22.73 -9.33
CA ILE A 168 -1.92 -23.85 -10.11
C ILE A 168 -2.85 -25.06 -10.06
N SER A 169 -3.33 -25.43 -8.87
CA SER A 169 -4.21 -26.60 -8.68
C SER A 169 -5.55 -26.47 -9.41
N ASN A 170 -6.04 -25.23 -9.58
CA ASN A 170 -7.29 -24.95 -10.31
C ASN A 170 -7.05 -24.58 -11.79
N GLY A 171 -5.81 -24.64 -12.28
CA GLY A 171 -5.49 -24.32 -13.67
C GLY A 171 -5.71 -22.85 -14.06
N VAL A 172 -5.77 -21.93 -13.09
CA VAL A 172 -5.90 -20.49 -13.38
C VAL A 172 -4.51 -19.84 -13.46
N THR A 173 -4.37 -18.90 -14.40
CA THR A 173 -3.08 -18.26 -14.72
C THR A 173 -2.78 -17.01 -13.90
N GLU A 174 -3.75 -16.52 -13.13
CA GLU A 174 -3.60 -15.35 -12.26
C GLU A 174 -4.43 -15.49 -10.98
N SER A 175 -4.05 -14.73 -9.95
CA SER A 175 -4.84 -14.65 -8.72
C SER A 175 -5.90 -13.55 -8.87
N PRO A 176 -7.16 -13.81 -8.48
CA PRO A 176 -8.17 -12.75 -8.40
C PRO A 176 -7.84 -11.69 -7.34
N ARG A 177 -6.95 -12.00 -6.38
CA ARG A 177 -6.46 -11.05 -5.38
C ARG A 177 -5.23 -10.29 -5.83
N MET A 178 -4.52 -10.73 -6.86
CA MET A 178 -3.40 -10.01 -7.48
C MET A 178 -3.34 -10.31 -8.97
N SER A 179 -4.25 -9.65 -9.71
CA SER A 179 -4.38 -9.82 -11.15
C SER A 179 -3.19 -9.23 -11.90
N HIS A 180 -2.92 -9.74 -13.10
CA HIS A 180 -1.88 -9.17 -13.97
C HIS A 180 -2.19 -7.72 -14.35
N ARG A 181 -3.48 -7.39 -14.49
CA ARG A 181 -3.95 -6.04 -14.75
C ARG A 181 -3.54 -5.09 -13.62
N ASP A 182 -3.77 -5.48 -12.36
CA ASP A 182 -3.44 -4.62 -11.22
C ASP A 182 -1.92 -4.46 -11.09
N SER A 183 -1.13 -5.52 -11.27
CA SER A 183 0.34 -5.44 -11.29
C SER A 183 0.84 -4.46 -12.36
N HIS A 184 0.32 -4.58 -13.59
CA HIS A 184 0.69 -3.69 -14.68
C HIS A 184 0.27 -2.23 -14.41
N ALA A 185 -0.94 -2.03 -13.88
CA ALA A 185 -1.46 -0.69 -13.63
C ALA A 185 -0.69 0.03 -12.51
N ILE A 186 -0.39 -0.67 -11.41
CA ILE A 186 0.37 -0.12 -10.28
C ILE A 186 1.82 0.17 -10.69
N SER A 187 2.49 -0.73 -11.41
CA SER A 187 3.85 -0.48 -11.92
C SER A 187 3.92 0.71 -12.86
N THR A 188 2.99 0.80 -13.83
CA THR A 188 2.90 1.96 -14.75
C THR A 188 2.65 3.27 -13.99
N PHE A 189 1.83 3.22 -12.93
CA PHE A 189 1.57 4.37 -12.08
C PHE A 189 2.84 4.79 -11.32
N MET A 190 3.56 3.85 -10.72
CA MET A 190 4.81 4.13 -10.00
C MET A 190 5.88 4.73 -10.93
N ASP A 191 6.02 4.23 -12.16
CA ASP A 191 6.91 4.81 -13.17
C ASP A 191 6.53 6.27 -13.48
N SER A 192 5.23 6.57 -13.52
CA SER A 192 4.74 7.93 -13.74
C SER A 192 5.07 8.84 -12.55
N VAL A 193 4.92 8.35 -11.32
CA VAL A 193 5.30 9.07 -10.10
C VAL A 193 6.81 9.34 -10.09
N LEU A 194 7.67 8.35 -10.37
CA LEU A 194 9.12 8.55 -10.48
C LEU A 194 9.46 9.62 -11.51
N ALA A 195 8.84 9.56 -12.69
CA ALA A 195 9.07 10.56 -13.73
C ALA A 195 8.71 11.98 -13.26
N VAL A 196 7.69 12.17 -12.42
CA VAL A 196 7.35 13.46 -11.82
C VAL A 196 8.37 13.89 -10.76
N LEU A 197 8.84 12.98 -9.91
CA LEU A 197 9.84 13.26 -8.89
C LEU A 197 11.18 13.70 -9.49
N HIS A 198 11.56 13.14 -10.65
CA HIS A 198 12.83 13.42 -11.34
C HIS A 198 12.81 14.63 -12.29
N ARG A 199 11.65 15.24 -12.58
CA ARG A 199 11.54 16.40 -13.48
C ARG A 199 11.88 17.75 -12.84
N ARG A 200 12.34 17.75 -11.59
CA ARG A 200 12.59 18.96 -10.79
C ARG A 200 14.07 19.29 -10.68
#